data_AF-A0A318XIA8-F1
#
_entry.id   AF-A0A318XIA8-F1
#
_cell.length_a   1.000
_cell.length_b   1.000
_cell.length_c   1.000
_cell.angle_alpha   90.00
_cell.angle_beta   90.00
_cell.angle_gamma   90.00
#
_symmetry.space_group_name_H-M   'P 1'
#
loop_
_entity.id
_entity.type
_entity.pdbx_description
1 polymer ?
#
loop_
_entity_poly.entity_id
_entity_poly.type
_entity_poly.pdbx_seq_one_letter_code
_entity_poly.pdbx_strand_id
1 'polypeptide(L)'
;MQKNIGSKRNMERSIDVATCYNEIALKNYQAASILFNNRMYNEASYLYIQSMEKSVKEKICNIIDSTNPYFGKELKNIGHSVEKSIDFLISIYCRGDLILQEQMKNQICNGILKNFRFEYLNNDLRYPNYYEKNKHYSMLIISETDCREIQNMANNLNKYLKDLSRV
;
A
#
# COMPACT_ATOMS: atom_id res chain seq x y z
N MET A 1 11.26 25.69 21.91
CA MET A 1 9.95 25.09 21.53
C MET A 1 9.99 24.82 20.03
N GLN A 2 9.90 23.55 19.60
CA GLN A 2 10.05 23.18 18.18
C GLN A 2 8.74 23.50 17.45
N LYS A 3 8.78 24.44 16.49
CA LYS A 3 7.62 24.82 15.68
C LYS A 3 7.46 23.78 14.58
N ASN A 4 6.34 23.06 14.59
CA ASN A 4 6.01 22.10 13.53
C ASN A 4 5.29 22.81 12.39
N ILE A 5 5.57 22.41 11.14
CA ILE A 5 4.80 22.82 9.97
C ILE A 5 3.50 22.00 9.96
N GLY A 6 2.36 22.68 9.83
CA GLY A 6 1.02 22.07 9.75
C GLY A 6 0.32 21.87 11.11
N SER A 7 -0.84 21.22 11.06
CA SER A 7 -1.69 20.92 12.24
C SER A 7 -1.91 19.42 12.39
N LYS A 8 -2.05 18.94 13.64
CA LYS A 8 -2.42 17.55 13.93
C LYS A 8 -3.94 17.42 14.06
N ARG A 9 -4.49 16.34 13.51
CA ARG A 9 -5.88 15.92 13.70
C ARG A 9 -5.88 14.65 14.56
N ASN A 10 -6.59 14.67 15.68
CA ASN A 10 -6.82 13.48 16.49
C ASN A 10 -7.98 12.67 15.90
N MET A 11 -7.87 11.34 15.98
CA MET A 11 -8.88 10.39 15.50
C MET A 11 -9.12 9.39 16.62
N GLU A 12 -10.35 9.36 17.15
CA GLU A 12 -10.70 8.58 18.34
C GLU A 12 -11.52 7.33 18.02
N ARG A 13 -11.91 7.15 16.75
CA ARG A 13 -12.67 5.98 16.29
C ARG A 13 -11.99 5.35 15.08
N SER A 14 -12.10 4.03 14.98
CA SER A 14 -11.52 3.27 13.84
C SER A 14 -12.03 3.75 12.48
N ILE A 15 -13.30 4.14 12.40
CA ILE A 15 -13.90 4.68 11.17
C ILE A 15 -13.27 6.01 10.73
N ASP A 16 -12.83 6.85 11.69
CA ASP A 16 -12.15 8.12 11.37
C ASP A 16 -10.76 7.84 10.80
N VAL A 17 -10.08 6.81 11.32
CA VAL A 17 -8.78 6.32 10.81
C VAL A 17 -8.93 5.72 9.40
N ALA A 18 -9.94 4.87 9.20
CA ALA A 18 -10.26 4.29 7.88
C ALA A 18 -10.52 5.40 6.85
N THR A 19 -11.36 6.39 7.19
CA THR A 19 -11.65 7.55 6.33
C THR A 19 -10.38 8.32 5.97
N CYS A 20 -9.50 8.55 6.95
CA CYS A 20 -8.22 9.21 6.71
C CYS A 20 -7.33 8.42 5.73
N TYR A 21 -7.22 7.10 5.90
CA TYR A 21 -6.50 6.26 4.96
C TYR A 21 -7.09 6.28 3.55
N ASN A 22 -8.42 6.27 3.43
CA ASN A 22 -9.10 6.41 2.14
C ASN A 22 -8.73 7.72 1.45
N GLU A 23 -8.83 8.85 2.16
CA GLU A 23 -8.48 10.16 1.62
C GLU A 23 -7.03 10.24 1.14
N ILE A 24 -6.10 9.66 1.90
CA ILE A 24 -4.68 9.61 1.53
C ILE A 24 -4.48 8.70 0.31
N ALA A 25 -5.12 7.55 0.26
CA ALA A 25 -5.04 6.62 -0.87
C ALA A 25 -5.50 7.31 -2.17
N LEU A 26 -6.65 7.99 -2.13
CA LEU A 26 -7.18 8.73 -3.28
C LEU A 26 -6.25 9.85 -3.74
N LYS A 27 -5.70 10.63 -2.80
CA LYS A 27 -4.74 11.70 -3.11
C LYS A 27 -3.45 11.15 -3.72
N ASN A 28 -2.92 10.05 -3.18
CA ASN A 28 -1.74 9.38 -3.73
C ASN A 28 -1.99 8.89 -5.16
N TYR A 29 -3.13 8.25 -5.41
CA TYR A 29 -3.49 7.79 -6.75
C TYR A 29 -3.63 8.96 -7.75
N GLN A 30 -4.29 10.04 -7.34
CA GLN A 30 -4.45 11.24 -8.17
C GLN A 30 -3.09 11.87 -8.50
N ALA A 31 -2.22 12.04 -7.50
CA ALA A 31 -0.87 12.55 -7.70
C ALA A 31 -0.04 11.62 -8.60
N ALA A 32 -0.12 10.30 -8.41
CA ALA A 32 0.53 9.31 -9.28
C ALA A 32 0.08 9.46 -10.74
N SER A 33 -1.21 9.68 -10.98
CA SER A 33 -1.77 9.86 -12.32
C SER A 33 -1.24 11.14 -12.99
N ILE A 34 -1.12 12.23 -12.22
CA ILE A 34 -0.53 13.49 -12.72
C ILE A 34 0.95 13.27 -13.09
N LEU A 35 1.72 12.62 -12.21
CA LEU A 35 3.14 12.33 -12.45
C LEU A 35 3.35 11.41 -13.66
N PHE A 36 2.50 10.39 -13.81
CA PHE A 36 2.50 9.50 -14.97
C PHE A 36 2.35 10.28 -16.28
N ASN A 37 1.35 11.18 -16.34
CA ASN A 37 1.10 12.02 -17.52
C ASN A 37 2.25 13.00 -17.82
N ASN A 38 3.06 13.31 -16.81
CA ASN A 38 4.27 14.13 -16.93
C ASN A 38 5.56 13.29 -17.08
N ARG A 39 5.44 11.99 -17.37
CA ARG A 39 6.56 11.04 -17.60
C ARG A 39 7.49 10.85 -16.39
N MET A 40 7.00 11.15 -15.18
CA MET A 40 7.71 10.93 -13.91
C MET A 40 7.35 9.55 -13.37
N TYR A 41 7.82 8.50 -14.06
CA TYR A 41 7.34 7.12 -13.85
C TYR A 41 7.81 6.48 -12.54
N ASN A 42 9.00 6.82 -12.06
CA ASN A 42 9.49 6.35 -10.77
C ASN A 42 8.61 6.86 -9.62
N GLU A 43 8.35 8.17 -9.61
CA GLU A 43 7.55 8.85 -8.60
C GLU A 43 6.08 8.45 -8.70
N ALA A 44 5.54 8.33 -9.92
CA ALA A 44 4.20 7.82 -10.15
C ALA A 44 4.04 6.40 -9.58
N SER A 45 4.98 5.51 -9.88
CA SER A 45 4.97 4.12 -9.37
C SER A 45 5.02 4.08 -7.85
N TYR A 46 5.90 4.89 -7.24
CA TYR A 46 5.96 5.02 -5.79
C TYR A 46 4.60 5.43 -5.21
N LEU A 47 3.92 6.42 -5.79
CA LEU A 47 2.62 6.87 -5.29
C LEU A 47 1.48 5.89 -5.57
N TYR A 48 1.51 5.12 -6.67
CA TYR A 48 0.57 4.01 -6.86
C TYR A 48 0.75 2.93 -5.78
N ILE A 49 1.99 2.59 -5.42
CA ILE A 49 2.29 1.65 -4.33
C ILE A 49 1.81 2.19 -2.98
N GLN A 50 2.05 3.46 -2.69
CA GLN A 50 1.53 4.11 -1.49
C GLN A 50 0.00 4.13 -1.46
N SER A 51 -0.66 4.33 -2.61
CA SER A 51 -2.12 4.21 -2.72
C SER A 51 -2.60 2.79 -2.38
N MET A 52 -1.93 1.75 -2.89
CA MET A 52 -2.26 0.36 -2.57
C MET A 52 -2.12 0.08 -1.07
N GLU A 53 -1.00 0.48 -0.46
CA GLU A 53 -0.76 0.33 0.99
C GLU A 53 -1.91 0.95 1.81
N LYS A 54 -2.28 2.19 1.49
CA LYS A 54 -3.33 2.90 2.24
C LYS A 54 -4.72 2.33 2.01
N SER A 55 -5.00 1.82 0.80
CA SER A 55 -6.31 1.20 0.50
C SER A 55 -6.50 -0.10 1.28
N VAL A 56 -5.45 -0.92 1.42
CA VAL A 56 -5.52 -2.13 2.25
C VAL A 56 -5.70 -1.76 3.73
N LYS A 57 -4.98 -0.74 4.23
CA LYS A 57 -5.11 -0.27 5.62
C LYS A 57 -6.47 0.34 5.94
N GLU A 58 -7.05 1.07 5.00
CA GLU A 58 -8.43 1.54 5.07
C GLU A 58 -9.38 0.35 5.29
N LYS A 59 -9.25 -0.69 4.47
CA LYS A 59 -10.09 -1.89 4.58
C LYS A 59 -9.93 -2.59 5.91
N ILE A 60 -8.69 -2.73 6.39
CA ILE A 60 -8.39 -3.29 7.71
C ILE A 60 -9.11 -2.50 8.82
N CYS A 61 -9.00 -1.17 8.82
CA CYS A 61 -9.60 -0.31 9.85
C CYS A 61 -11.14 -0.32 9.82
N ASN A 62 -11.76 -0.68 8.69
CA ASN A 62 -13.21 -0.91 8.62
C ASN A 62 -13.64 -2.25 9.25
N ILE A 63 -12.73 -3.22 9.40
CA ILE A 63 -13.02 -4.56 9.92
C ILE A 63 -12.71 -4.65 11.42
N ILE A 64 -11.64 -3.99 11.87
CA ILE A 64 -11.16 -4.02 13.26
C ILE A 64 -11.42 -2.71 13.98
N ASP A 65 -11.25 -2.71 15.30
CA ASP A 65 -11.09 -1.48 16.07
C ASP A 65 -9.61 -1.07 16.10
N SER A 66 -9.21 -0.16 15.21
CA SER A 66 -7.82 0.32 15.12
C SER A 66 -7.39 1.19 16.31
N THR A 67 -8.33 1.59 17.18
CA THR A 67 -8.03 2.37 18.39
C THR A 67 -7.68 1.49 19.58
N ASN A 68 -7.96 0.19 19.48
CA ASN A 68 -7.47 -0.81 20.41
C ASN A 68 -5.92 -0.87 20.36
N PRO A 69 -5.23 -0.86 21.53
CA PRO A 69 -3.76 -0.87 21.57
C PRO A 69 -3.09 -2.04 20.84
N TYR A 70 -3.70 -3.23 20.82
CA TYR A 70 -3.18 -4.38 20.09
C TYR A 70 -3.16 -4.10 18.59
N PHE A 71 -4.31 -3.75 18.02
CA PHE A 71 -4.44 -3.47 16.59
C PHE A 71 -3.69 -2.21 16.14
N GLY A 72 -3.65 -1.17 16.98
CA GLY A 72 -2.83 0.01 16.73
C GLY A 72 -1.33 -0.31 16.65
N LYS A 73 -0.84 -1.23 17.49
CA LYS A 73 0.55 -1.68 17.46
C LYS A 73 0.84 -2.54 16.23
N GLU A 74 -0.07 -3.44 15.86
CA GLU A 74 0.06 -4.26 14.64
C GLU A 74 0.12 -3.39 13.37
N LEU A 75 -0.79 -2.42 13.23
CA LEU A 75 -0.78 -1.47 12.11
C LEU A 75 0.52 -0.66 12.03
N LYS A 76 1.12 -0.32 13.17
CA LYS A 76 2.42 0.34 13.24
C LYS A 76 3.56 -0.59 12.80
N ASN A 77 3.55 -1.85 13.26
CA ASN A 77 4.57 -2.85 12.96
C ASN A 77 4.60 -3.26 11.48
N ILE A 78 3.43 -3.30 10.83
CA ILE A 78 3.30 -3.55 9.40
C ILE A 78 4.09 -2.51 8.57
N GLY A 79 4.22 -1.28 9.07
CA GLY A 79 5.00 -0.23 8.43
C GLY A 79 4.45 0.12 7.05
N HIS A 80 5.32 0.24 6.05
CA HIS A 80 4.96 0.66 4.68
C HIS A 80 4.85 -0.49 3.67
N SER A 81 4.73 -1.74 4.13
CA SER A 81 4.66 -2.89 3.24
C SER A 81 3.21 -3.18 2.82
N VAL A 82 3.00 -3.27 1.51
CA VAL A 82 1.74 -3.70 0.90
C VAL A 82 1.49 -5.17 1.24
N GLU A 83 2.52 -6.01 1.15
CA GLU A 83 2.46 -7.44 1.40
C GLU A 83 2.07 -7.74 2.84
N LYS A 84 2.74 -7.13 3.82
CA LYS A 84 2.40 -7.29 5.24
C LYS A 84 0.99 -6.79 5.56
N SER A 85 0.56 -5.71 4.89
CA SER A 85 -0.81 -5.22 5.02
C SER A 85 -1.82 -6.23 4.48
N ILE A 86 -1.53 -6.89 3.35
CA ILE A 86 -2.40 -7.93 2.76
C ILE A 86 -2.45 -9.17 3.65
N ASP A 87 -1.31 -9.68 4.10
CA ASP A 87 -1.26 -10.84 4.99
C ASP A 87 -2.08 -10.56 6.27
N PHE A 88 -2.01 -9.34 6.82
CA PHE A 88 -2.82 -8.94 7.96
C PHE A 88 -4.32 -8.82 7.63
N LEU A 89 -4.69 -8.24 6.48
CA LEU A 89 -6.08 -8.20 6.03
C LEU A 89 -6.67 -9.61 5.88
N ILE A 90 -5.92 -10.53 5.27
CA ILE A 90 -6.35 -11.91 5.08
C ILE A 90 -6.57 -12.60 6.43
N SER A 91 -5.65 -12.42 7.38
CA SER A 91 -5.76 -13.07 8.70
C SER A 91 -6.99 -12.61 9.48
N ILE A 92 -7.30 -11.31 9.47
CA ILE A 92 -8.50 -10.77 10.14
C ILE A 92 -9.80 -11.15 9.43
N TYR A 93 -9.79 -11.20 8.09
CA TYR A 93 -10.99 -11.46 7.31
C TYR A 93 -11.41 -12.94 7.38
N CYS A 94 -10.43 -13.84 7.28
CA CYS A 94 -10.71 -15.27 7.21
C CYS A 94 -10.90 -15.94 8.57
N ARG A 95 -10.54 -15.27 9.68
CA ARG A 95 -10.74 -15.73 11.07
C ARG A 95 -10.29 -17.19 11.32
N GLY A 96 -9.18 -17.60 10.71
CA GLY A 96 -8.62 -18.95 10.87
C GLY A 96 -9.02 -19.98 9.81
N ASP A 97 -9.89 -19.64 8.84
CA ASP A 97 -10.18 -20.52 7.69
C ASP A 97 -8.97 -20.58 6.75
N LEU A 98 -8.22 -21.68 6.81
CA LEU A 98 -6.99 -21.85 6.05
C LEU A 98 -7.24 -21.95 4.53
N ILE A 99 -8.37 -22.53 4.11
CA ILE A 99 -8.70 -22.69 2.70
C ILE A 99 -9.02 -21.32 2.11
N LEU A 100 -9.85 -20.53 2.80
CA LEU A 100 -10.18 -19.17 2.37
C LEU A 100 -8.94 -18.28 2.37
N GLN A 101 -8.05 -18.41 3.36
CA GLN A 101 -6.79 -17.66 3.41
C GLN A 101 -5.92 -17.95 2.19
N GLU A 102 -5.74 -19.22 1.85
CA GLU A 102 -4.94 -19.61 0.69
C GLU A 102 -5.56 -19.12 -0.62
N GLN A 103 -6.89 -19.21 -0.76
CA GLN A 103 -7.60 -18.70 -1.93
C GLN A 103 -7.44 -17.19 -2.09
N MET A 104 -7.68 -16.42 -1.02
CA MET A 104 -7.52 -14.97 -1.05
C MET A 104 -6.07 -14.56 -1.31
N LYS A 105 -5.11 -15.26 -0.69
CA LYS A 105 -3.68 -15.00 -0.92
C LYS A 105 -3.30 -15.25 -2.38
N ASN A 106 -3.76 -16.35 -2.97
CA ASN A 106 -3.51 -16.65 -4.37
C ASN A 106 -4.16 -15.61 -5.30
N GLN A 107 -5.41 -15.20 -5.03
CA GLN A 107 -6.10 -14.19 -5.84
C GLN A 107 -5.37 -12.84 -5.81
N ILE A 108 -4.96 -12.38 -4.62
CA ILE A 108 -4.31 -11.08 -4.47
C ILE A 108 -2.86 -11.16 -4.94
N CYS A 109 -2.05 -12.06 -4.40
CA CYS A 109 -0.61 -12.09 -4.66
C CYS A 109 -0.29 -12.56 -6.08
N ASN A 110 -0.90 -13.66 -6.54
CA ASN A 110 -0.63 -14.19 -7.89
C ASN A 110 -1.47 -13.47 -8.94
N GLY A 111 -2.78 -13.30 -8.67
CA GLY A 111 -3.72 -12.76 -9.66
C GLY A 111 -3.59 -11.25 -9.87
N ILE A 112 -3.63 -10.47 -8.78
CA ILE A 112 -3.63 -9.01 -8.84
C ILE A 112 -2.21 -8.46 -8.89
N LEU A 113 -1.36 -8.87 -7.95
CA LEU A 113 -0.01 -8.31 -7.77
C LEU A 113 1.07 -9.04 -8.57
N LYS A 114 0.72 -10.12 -9.26
CA LYS A 114 1.63 -10.92 -10.12
C LYS A 114 2.96 -11.29 -9.44
N ASN A 115 2.94 -11.54 -8.14
CA ASN A 115 4.12 -11.85 -7.32
C ASN A 115 5.21 -10.77 -7.29
N PHE A 116 4.87 -9.52 -7.57
CA PHE A 116 5.80 -8.40 -7.36
C PHE A 116 6.07 -8.18 -5.87
N ARG A 117 7.34 -7.92 -5.55
CA ARG A 117 7.78 -7.53 -4.20
C ARG A 117 7.95 -6.02 -4.12
N PHE A 118 6.94 -5.34 -3.61
CA PHE A 118 6.90 -3.89 -3.44
C PHE A 118 7.81 -3.40 -2.30
N GLU A 119 8.11 -4.25 -1.31
CA GLU A 119 9.01 -3.92 -0.20
C GLU A 119 10.38 -3.41 -0.70
N TYR A 120 10.93 -4.01 -1.75
CA TYR A 120 12.21 -3.58 -2.35
C TYR A 120 12.05 -2.34 -3.22
N LEU A 121 10.98 -2.30 -4.03
CA LEU A 121 10.71 -1.18 -4.93
C LEU A 121 10.59 0.16 -4.19
N ASN A 122 10.07 0.15 -2.96
CA ASN A 122 9.85 1.39 -2.20
C ASN A 122 11.12 2.24 -2.00
N ASN A 123 12.29 1.61 -1.89
CA ASN A 123 13.57 2.31 -1.80
C ASN A 123 14.22 2.48 -3.17
N ASP A 124 14.20 1.42 -3.98
CA ASP A 124 14.86 1.38 -5.30
C ASP A 124 14.30 2.43 -6.27
N LEU A 125 13.02 2.79 -6.13
CA LEU A 125 12.37 3.83 -6.93
C LEU A 125 12.87 5.25 -6.62
N ARG A 126 13.40 5.49 -5.42
CA ARG A 126 13.66 6.84 -4.89
C ARG A 126 15.13 7.13 -4.64
N TYR A 127 15.92 6.10 -4.38
CA TYR A 127 17.30 6.26 -3.96
C TYR A 127 18.23 5.42 -4.83
N PRO A 128 19.39 5.97 -5.24
CA PRO A 128 20.46 5.17 -5.78
C PRO A 128 20.96 4.17 -4.73
N ASN A 129 21.17 2.91 -5.13
CA ASN A 129 21.71 1.85 -4.30
C ASN A 129 23.17 1.60 -4.64
N TYR A 130 24.03 1.55 -3.62
CA TYR A 130 25.44 1.21 -3.77
C TYR A 130 25.65 -0.30 -3.78
N TYR A 131 26.28 -0.82 -4.83
CA TYR A 131 26.67 -2.22 -4.92
C TYR A 131 28.14 -2.40 -4.53
N GLU A 132 28.38 -2.88 -3.32
CA GLU A 132 29.73 -3.03 -2.76
C GLU A 132 30.64 -3.91 -3.62
N LYS A 133 30.13 -5.03 -4.12
CA LYS A 133 30.90 -6.00 -4.94
C LYS A 133 31.56 -5.34 -6.16
N ASN A 134 30.86 -4.42 -6.79
CA ASN A 134 31.25 -3.79 -8.05
C ASN A 134 31.53 -2.29 -7.90
N LYS A 135 31.57 -1.77 -6.67
CA LYS A 135 31.88 -0.39 -6.28
C LYS A 135 31.20 0.70 -7.13
N HIS A 136 29.90 0.57 -7.40
CA HIS A 136 29.13 1.59 -8.12
C HIS A 136 27.73 1.78 -7.54
N TYR A 137 27.13 2.93 -7.84
CA TYR A 137 25.72 3.17 -7.58
C TYR A 137 24.87 2.79 -8.79
N SER A 138 23.68 2.29 -8.55
CA SER A 138 22.63 2.12 -9.57
C SER A 138 21.35 2.78 -9.11
N MET A 139 20.47 3.11 -10.05
CA MET A 139 19.12 3.53 -9.75
C MET A 139 18.17 2.74 -10.65
N LEU A 140 17.08 2.25 -10.06
CA LEU A 140 16.02 1.63 -10.85
C LEU A 140 15.35 2.72 -11.68
N ILE A 141 15.23 2.51 -12.99
CA ILE A 141 14.49 3.40 -13.88
C ILE A 141 13.26 2.64 -14.35
N ILE A 142 12.09 3.19 -14.07
CA ILE A 142 10.80 2.62 -14.45
C ILE A 142 10.39 3.15 -15.82
N SER A 143 10.04 2.24 -16.72
CA SER A 143 9.47 2.61 -18.02
C SER A 143 7.99 2.97 -17.91
N GLU A 144 7.44 3.58 -18.97
CA GLU A 144 6.00 3.82 -19.05
C GLU A 144 5.20 2.52 -18.89
N THR A 145 5.66 1.43 -19.52
CA THR A 145 4.98 0.12 -19.50
C THR A 145 4.96 -0.47 -18.10
N ASP A 146 6.08 -0.40 -17.38
CA ASP A 146 6.19 -0.88 -15.99
C ASP A 146 5.26 -0.07 -15.07
N CYS A 147 5.27 1.26 -15.20
CA CYS A 147 4.43 2.13 -14.38
C CYS A 147 2.94 1.90 -14.65
N ARG A 148 2.56 1.66 -15.91
CA ARG A 148 1.20 1.30 -16.31
C ARG A 148 0.79 -0.05 -15.73
N GLU A 149 1.72 -0.99 -15.63
CA GLU A 149 1.47 -2.28 -14.99
C GLU A 149 1.18 -2.11 -13.49
N ILE A 150 1.97 -1.29 -12.78
CA ILE A 150 1.73 -0.94 -11.38
C ILE A 150 0.40 -0.21 -11.19
N GLN A 151 0.05 0.72 -12.09
CA GLN A 151 -1.27 1.39 -12.08
C GLN A 151 -2.41 0.37 -12.20
N ASN A 152 -2.28 -0.62 -13.10
CA ASN A 152 -3.28 -1.66 -13.28
C ASN A 152 -3.42 -2.54 -12.03
N MET A 153 -2.31 -2.88 -11.36
CA MET A 153 -2.34 -3.59 -10.08
C MET A 153 -3.10 -2.78 -9.02
N ALA A 154 -2.84 -1.48 -8.91
CA ALA A 154 -3.54 -0.60 -7.98
C ALA A 154 -5.05 -0.53 -8.27
N ASN A 155 -5.43 -0.44 -9.55
CA ASN A 155 -6.85 -0.45 -9.97
C ASN A 155 -7.55 -1.76 -9.59
N ASN A 156 -6.90 -2.90 -9.90
CA ASN A 156 -7.45 -4.23 -9.64
C ASN A 156 -7.55 -4.51 -8.14
N LEU A 157 -6.54 -4.11 -7.35
CA LEU A 157 -6.57 -4.24 -5.90
C LEU A 157 -7.72 -3.41 -5.31
N ASN A 158 -7.87 -2.15 -5.72
CA ASN A 158 -8.95 -1.30 -5.25
C ASN A 158 -10.33 -1.85 -5.60
N LYS A 159 -10.50 -2.44 -6.79
CA LYS A 159 -11.74 -3.11 -7.17
C LYS A 159 -12.01 -4.31 -6.26
N TYR A 160 -11.01 -5.18 -6.07
CA TYR A 160 -11.13 -6.35 -5.21
C TYR A 160 -11.49 -5.98 -3.76
N LEU A 161 -10.85 -4.98 -3.17
CA LEU A 161 -11.14 -4.51 -1.80
C LEU A 161 -12.57 -3.96 -1.65
N LYS A 162 -13.10 -3.31 -2.69
CA LYS A 162 -14.50 -2.84 -2.72
C LYS A 162 -15.48 -4.00 -2.80
N ASP A 163 -15.17 -5.03 -3.59
CA ASP A 163 -16.03 -6.20 -3.73
C ASP A 163 -16.09 -7.02 -2.42
N LEU A 164 -14.99 -7.08 -1.66
CA LEU A 164 -14.96 -7.64 -0.29
C LEU A 164 -15.90 -6.92 0.72
N SER A 165 -16.44 -5.75 0.40
CA SER A 165 -17.36 -5.00 1.31
C SER A 165 -18.83 -5.35 1.10
N ARG A 166 -19.15 -6.12 0.05
CA ARG A 166 -20.52 -6.42 -0.38
C ARG A 166 -21.01 -7.80 0.07
N VAL A 167 -20.20 -8.51 0.85
CA VAL A 167 -20.48 -9.81 1.45
C VAL A 167 -20.53 -9.63 2.96
#